data_AF-A0A554LDC9-F1
#
_entry.id   AF-A0A554LDC9-F1
#
_cell.length_a   1.000
_cell.length_b   1.000
_cell.length_c   1.000
_cell.angle_alpha   90.00
_cell.angle_beta   90.00
_cell.angle_gamma   90.00
#
_symmetry.space_group_name_H-M   'P 1'
#
loop_
_entity.id
_entity.type
_entity.pdbx_description
1 polymer ?
#
loop_
_entity_poly.entity_id
_entity_poly.type
_entity_poly.pdbx_seq_one_letter_code
_entity_poly.pdbx_strand_id
1 'polypeptide(L)'
;DFSAKVQKQAQEIAQKLGSHLKGSYRRILGIDFVLDEKKEELYPIECNPRLLGSFPVFSMIQEREKEPQILYFHFLANLFPEIKVEVDKINQQMAKNKKGGQIILNNRFERELIIKKSLQAGVYNFAKNKLNYLRPGYLMSDLKNKNEFILTDGLLSAGVVIKEYRKICRLLTLAKILDSDKIKLNPSTCAILDKIYQRVEEGK
;
A
#
# COMPACT_ATOMS: atom_id res chain seq x y z
N ASP A 1 -2.14 11.39 11.14
CA ASP A 1 -3.35 10.58 10.87
C ASP A 1 -4.53 11.54 10.73
N PHE A 2 -5.66 11.10 10.17
CA PHE A 2 -6.86 11.95 10.11
C PHE A 2 -7.54 12.01 11.49
N SER A 3 -8.25 13.09 11.80
CA SER A 3 -8.95 13.22 13.08
C SER A 3 -10.07 12.18 13.23
N ALA A 4 -10.49 11.93 14.47
CA ALA A 4 -11.60 11.03 14.76
C ALA A 4 -12.90 11.47 14.07
N LYS A 5 -13.11 12.80 13.92
CA LYS A 5 -14.25 13.37 13.21
C LYS A 5 -14.26 12.98 11.72
N VAL A 6 -13.13 13.12 11.04
CA VAL A 6 -13.00 12.75 9.62
C VAL A 6 -13.15 11.24 9.41
N GLN A 7 -12.54 10.44 10.30
CA GLN A 7 -12.66 8.97 10.23
C GLN A 7 -14.10 8.50 10.40
N LYS A 8 -14.84 9.11 11.34
CA LYS A 8 -16.26 8.83 11.56
C LYS A 8 -17.11 9.17 10.33
N GLN A 9 -16.86 10.33 9.70
CA GLN A 9 -17.55 10.68 8.44
C GLN A 9 -17.31 9.66 7.33
N ALA A 10 -16.06 9.23 7.13
CA ALA A 10 -15.74 8.21 6.12
C ALA A 10 -16.50 6.90 6.37
N GLN A 11 -16.58 6.45 7.63
CA GLN A 11 -17.32 5.25 8.02
C GLN A 11 -18.82 5.40 7.78
N GLU A 12 -19.42 6.51 8.21
CA GLU A 12 -20.85 6.78 8.03
C GLU A 12 -21.23 6.86 6.55
N ILE A 13 -20.41 7.50 5.71
CA ILE A 13 -20.64 7.58 4.26
C ILE A 13 -20.57 6.18 3.63
N ALA A 14 -19.54 5.40 3.96
CA ALA A 14 -19.39 4.03 3.47
C ALA A 14 -20.57 3.14 3.89
N GLN A 15 -21.03 3.24 5.14
CA GLN A 15 -22.20 2.50 5.64
C GLN A 15 -23.50 2.91 4.96
N LYS A 16 -23.73 4.22 4.76
CA LYS A 16 -24.92 4.72 4.05
C LYS A 16 -24.95 4.22 2.61
N LEU A 17 -23.83 4.29 1.90
CA LEU A 17 -23.73 3.79 0.53
C LEU A 17 -23.95 2.28 0.46
N GLY A 18 -23.29 1.50 1.34
CA GLY A 18 -23.46 0.06 1.40
C GLY A 18 -24.90 -0.36 1.73
N SER A 19 -25.57 0.37 2.62
CA SER A 19 -26.98 0.14 2.96
C SER A 19 -27.91 0.43 1.78
N HIS A 20 -27.64 1.50 1.02
CA HIS A 20 -28.42 1.86 -0.16
C HIS A 20 -28.27 0.82 -1.30
N LEU A 21 -27.07 0.26 -1.47
CA LEU A 21 -26.77 -0.74 -2.50
C LEU A 21 -27.07 -2.18 -2.07
N LYS A 22 -27.56 -2.36 -0.84
CA LYS A 22 -27.85 -3.68 -0.29
C LYS A 22 -28.88 -4.39 -1.16
N GLY A 23 -28.50 -5.56 -1.68
CA GLY A 23 -29.36 -6.39 -2.53
C GLY A 23 -29.15 -6.19 -4.03
N SER A 24 -28.75 -5.00 -4.49
CA SER A 24 -28.45 -4.72 -5.90
C SER A 24 -26.97 -4.89 -6.24
N TYR A 25 -26.07 -4.74 -5.26
CA TYR A 25 -24.63 -4.90 -5.45
C TYR A 25 -24.00 -5.72 -4.32
N ARG A 26 -23.18 -6.71 -4.70
CA ARG A 26 -22.55 -7.68 -3.78
C ARG A 26 -21.03 -7.77 -3.93
N ARG A 27 -20.41 -6.74 -4.51
CA ARG A 27 -18.96 -6.72 -4.76
C ARG A 27 -18.29 -5.62 -3.93
N ILE A 28 -16.99 -5.43 -4.15
CA ILE A 28 -16.21 -4.38 -3.49
C ILE A 28 -16.47 -3.02 -4.15
N LEU A 29 -16.43 -1.97 -3.33
CA LEU A 29 -16.50 -0.57 -3.74
C LEU A 29 -15.34 0.19 -3.09
N GLY A 30 -14.67 1.02 -3.88
CA GLY A 30 -13.85 2.12 -3.37
C GLY A 30 -14.66 3.40 -3.38
N ILE A 31 -14.44 4.26 -2.39
CA ILE A 31 -14.99 5.62 -2.37
C ILE A 31 -13.81 6.57 -2.25
N ASP A 32 -13.71 7.48 -3.22
CA ASP A 32 -12.70 8.53 -3.18
C ASP A 32 -13.32 9.80 -2.60
N PHE A 33 -12.55 10.50 -1.78
CA PHE A 33 -13.01 11.64 -1.02
C PHE A 33 -12.11 12.86 -1.26
N VAL A 34 -12.71 14.04 -1.14
CA VAL A 34 -12.02 15.31 -0.92
C VAL A 34 -12.29 15.77 0.50
N LEU A 35 -11.24 16.19 1.21
CA LEU A 35 -11.32 16.70 2.58
C LEU A 35 -11.13 18.21 2.56
N ASP A 36 -12.11 18.97 3.05
CA ASP A 36 -11.88 20.35 3.50
C ASP A 36 -11.16 20.27 4.86
N GLU A 37 -9.85 20.51 4.87
CA GLU A 37 -9.02 20.39 6.07
C GLU A 37 -9.38 21.43 7.15
N LYS A 38 -9.87 22.61 6.76
CA LYS A 38 -10.22 23.67 7.71
C LYS A 38 -11.52 23.37 8.44
N LYS A 39 -12.51 22.82 7.73
CA LYS A 39 -13.82 22.45 8.31
C LYS A 39 -13.85 21.02 8.85
N GLU A 40 -12.84 20.22 8.49
CA GLU A 40 -12.82 18.78 8.69
C GLU A 40 -14.06 18.11 8.11
N GLU A 41 -14.41 18.45 6.87
CA GLU A 41 -15.59 17.94 6.17
C GLU A 41 -15.17 17.09 4.98
N LEU A 42 -15.72 15.87 4.92
CA LEU A 42 -15.36 14.87 3.93
C LEU A 42 -16.47 14.73 2.88
N TYR A 43 -16.11 14.94 1.61
CA TYR A 43 -17.02 14.90 0.48
C TYR A 43 -16.70 13.71 -0.43
N PRO A 44 -17.63 12.76 -0.64
CA PRO A 44 -17.41 11.67 -1.59
C PRO A 44 -17.51 12.24 -3.02
N ILE A 45 -16.50 11.95 -3.85
CA ILE A 45 -16.42 12.49 -5.22
C ILE A 45 -16.49 11.40 -6.29
N GLU A 46 -16.09 10.17 -5.97
CA GLU A 46 -16.08 9.05 -6.90
C GLU A 46 -16.42 7.75 -6.17
N CYS A 47 -17.11 6.85 -6.87
CA CYS A 47 -17.40 5.49 -6.41
C CYS A 47 -16.86 4.50 -7.45
N ASN A 48 -15.90 3.68 -7.04
CA ASN A 48 -15.15 2.75 -7.88
C ASN A 48 -15.63 1.30 -7.64
N PRO A 49 -16.50 0.72 -8.50
CA PRO A 49 -17.04 -0.64 -8.33
C PRO A 49 -16.06 -1.73 -8.80
N ARG A 50 -14.83 -1.68 -8.29
CA ARG A 50 -13.74 -2.59 -8.67
C ARG A 50 -12.74 -2.77 -7.53
N LEU A 51 -11.87 -3.76 -7.67
CA LEU A 51 -10.70 -3.90 -6.82
C LEU A 51 -9.76 -2.70 -7.04
N LEU A 52 -9.35 -2.08 -5.93
CA LEU A 52 -8.43 -0.95 -5.93
C LEU A 52 -6.97 -1.40 -6.04
N GLY A 53 -6.10 -0.55 -6.54
CA GLY A 53 -4.66 -0.83 -6.61
C GLY A 53 -3.98 -1.01 -5.24
N SER A 54 -4.65 -0.61 -4.15
CA SER A 54 -4.18 -0.77 -2.77
C SER A 54 -4.41 -2.17 -2.19
N PHE A 55 -5.26 -2.99 -2.80
CA PHE A 55 -5.64 -4.32 -2.27
C PHE A 55 -4.47 -5.23 -1.94
N PRO A 56 -3.44 -5.38 -2.80
CA PRO A 56 -2.32 -6.27 -2.48
C PRO A 56 -1.61 -5.92 -1.17
N VAL A 57 -1.46 -4.63 -0.84
CA VAL A 57 -0.86 -4.21 0.43
C VAL A 57 -1.85 -4.32 1.56
N PHE A 58 -3.09 -3.89 1.31
CA PHE A 58 -4.13 -3.89 2.32
C PHE A 58 -4.37 -5.30 2.87
N SER A 59 -4.46 -6.31 1.99
CA SER A 59 -4.55 -7.72 2.39
C SER A 59 -3.35 -8.18 3.22
N MET A 60 -2.13 -7.78 2.85
CA MET A 60 -0.93 -8.12 3.66
C MET A 60 -0.94 -7.45 5.04
N ILE A 61 -1.48 -6.23 5.16
CA ILE A 61 -1.67 -5.58 6.46
C ILE A 61 -2.73 -6.34 7.26
N GLN A 62 -3.87 -6.69 6.65
CA GLN A 62 -4.93 -7.43 7.33
C GLN A 62 -4.42 -8.78 7.85
N GLU A 63 -3.66 -9.51 7.04
CA GLU A 63 -3.03 -10.77 7.45
C GLU A 63 -2.11 -10.58 8.66
N ARG A 64 -1.21 -9.58 8.62
CA ARG A 64 -0.29 -9.27 9.72
C ARG A 64 -1.03 -8.94 11.02
N GLU A 65 -2.12 -8.18 10.94
CA GLU A 65 -2.93 -7.79 12.09
C GLU A 65 -3.94 -8.87 12.52
N LYS A 66 -3.94 -10.04 11.89
CA LYS A 66 -4.90 -11.14 12.11
C LYS A 66 -6.35 -10.70 11.93
N GLU A 67 -6.57 -9.82 10.97
CA GLU A 67 -7.90 -9.34 10.60
C GLU A 67 -8.45 -10.10 9.40
N PRO A 68 -9.78 -10.28 9.32
CA PRO A 68 -10.38 -10.90 8.13
C PRO A 68 -10.11 -10.04 6.91
N GLN A 69 -9.56 -10.64 5.85
CA GLN A 69 -9.27 -9.91 4.62
C GLN A 69 -10.57 -9.49 3.94
N ILE A 70 -10.66 -8.24 3.51
CA ILE A 70 -11.92 -7.72 2.93
C ILE A 70 -12.31 -8.45 1.65
N LEU A 71 -11.32 -8.97 0.93
CA LEU A 71 -11.50 -9.77 -0.26
C LEU A 71 -12.25 -11.10 0.01
N TYR A 72 -12.15 -11.66 1.22
CA TYR A 72 -12.92 -12.87 1.57
C TYR A 72 -14.42 -12.61 1.55
N PHE A 73 -14.87 -11.43 1.99
CA PHE A 73 -16.29 -11.08 1.94
C PHE A 73 -16.81 -10.89 0.51
N HIS A 74 -15.95 -10.51 -0.43
CA HIS A 74 -16.29 -10.51 -1.85
C HIS A 74 -16.61 -11.93 -2.33
N PHE A 75 -15.77 -12.91 -2.00
CA PHE A 75 -16.03 -14.30 -2.37
C PHE A 75 -17.25 -14.86 -1.66
N LEU A 76 -17.38 -14.66 -0.35
CA LEU A 76 -18.55 -15.12 0.42
C LEU A 76 -19.86 -14.57 -0.15
N ALA A 77 -19.93 -13.28 -0.46
CA ALA A 77 -21.15 -12.66 -0.97
C ALA A 77 -21.57 -13.15 -2.37
N ASN A 78 -20.64 -13.71 -3.16
CA ASN A 78 -20.91 -14.18 -4.52
C ASN A 78 -21.00 -15.70 -4.64
N LEU A 79 -20.19 -16.45 -3.88
CA LEU A 79 -20.13 -17.92 -3.95
C LEU A 79 -20.95 -18.61 -2.86
N PHE A 80 -21.16 -17.96 -1.72
CA PHE A 80 -21.83 -18.53 -0.54
C PHE A 80 -22.83 -17.53 0.09
N PRO A 81 -23.83 -17.05 -0.68
CA PRO A 81 -24.75 -15.99 -0.24
C PRO A 81 -25.60 -16.36 0.99
N GLU A 82 -25.70 -17.65 1.30
CA GLU A 82 -26.36 -18.18 2.50
C GLU A 82 -25.56 -17.95 3.79
N ILE A 83 -24.25 -17.74 3.69
CA ILE A 83 -23.39 -17.49 4.85
C ILE A 83 -23.67 -16.10 5.39
N LYS A 84 -24.20 -16.05 6.62
CA LYS A 84 -24.38 -14.81 7.37
C LYS A 84 -23.11 -14.43 8.10
N VAL A 85 -22.72 -13.16 7.99
CA VAL A 85 -21.55 -12.59 8.67
C VAL A 85 -21.98 -11.50 9.65
N GLU A 86 -21.28 -11.38 10.77
CA GLU A 86 -21.48 -10.30 11.75
C GLU A 86 -20.87 -8.99 11.23
N VAL A 87 -21.59 -8.31 10.33
CA VAL A 87 -21.11 -7.10 9.62
C VAL A 87 -20.62 -6.02 10.58
N ASP A 88 -21.33 -5.75 11.66
CA ASP A 88 -20.96 -4.69 12.60
C ASP A 88 -19.63 -4.97 13.30
N LYS A 89 -19.41 -6.22 13.72
CA LYS A 89 -18.15 -6.66 14.34
C LYS A 89 -16.99 -6.57 13.35
N ILE A 90 -17.22 -6.97 12.10
CA ILE A 90 -16.23 -6.86 11.03
C ILE A 90 -15.88 -5.40 10.77
N ASN A 91 -16.87 -4.52 10.64
CA ASN A 91 -16.66 -3.09 10.44
C ASN A 91 -15.86 -2.46 11.58
N GLN A 92 -16.16 -2.81 12.83
CA GLN A 92 -15.40 -2.34 13.99
C GLN A 92 -13.94 -2.82 13.97
N GLN A 93 -13.68 -4.05 13.53
CA GLN A 93 -12.32 -4.56 13.37
C GLN A 93 -11.56 -3.81 12.27
N MET A 94 -12.20 -3.63 11.10
CA MET A 94 -11.59 -2.99 9.93
C MET A 94 -11.36 -1.49 10.10
N ALA A 95 -12.13 -0.82 10.97
CA ALA A 95 -12.00 0.60 11.28
C ALA A 95 -10.69 0.97 12.00
N LYS A 96 -9.91 -0.02 12.46
CA LYS A 96 -8.63 0.21 13.14
C LYS A 96 -7.59 0.80 12.19
N ASN A 97 -6.78 1.70 12.73
CA ASN A 97 -5.66 2.28 11.99
C ASN A 97 -4.70 1.21 11.46
N LYS A 98 -4.45 1.27 10.16
CA LYS A 98 -3.56 0.36 9.45
C LYS A 98 -2.14 0.91 9.41
N LYS A 99 -1.16 0.07 9.73
CA LYS A 99 0.26 0.44 9.67
C LYS A 99 0.94 -0.23 8.50
N GLY A 100 1.60 0.61 7.71
CA GLY A 100 2.44 0.20 6.60
C GLY A 100 1.98 0.78 5.27
N GLY A 101 2.80 0.59 4.27
CA GLY A 101 2.58 1.15 2.95
C GLY A 101 3.50 0.53 1.91
N GLN A 102 3.30 0.98 0.67
CA GLN A 102 4.12 0.55 -0.46
C GLN A 102 4.63 1.75 -1.25
N ILE A 103 5.75 1.52 -1.92
CA ILE A 103 6.24 2.37 -3.00
C ILE A 103 6.49 1.46 -4.20
N ILE A 104 5.90 1.80 -5.33
CA ILE A 104 6.26 1.20 -6.62
C ILE A 104 7.28 2.15 -7.24
N LEU A 105 8.53 1.69 -7.33
CA LEU A 105 9.60 2.48 -7.89
C LEU A 105 9.65 2.26 -9.39
N ASN A 106 9.63 3.33 -10.17
CA ASN A 106 9.70 3.29 -11.64
C ASN A 106 10.96 4.01 -12.14
N ASN A 107 11.39 3.71 -13.35
CA ASN A 107 12.35 4.53 -14.06
C ASN A 107 11.74 5.92 -14.28
N ARG A 108 12.25 6.91 -13.56
CA ARG A 108 11.78 8.30 -13.60
C ARG A 108 12.46 9.14 -14.69
N PHE A 109 13.39 8.57 -15.44
CA PHE A 109 14.11 9.26 -16.49
C PHE A 109 13.45 8.97 -17.84
N GLU A 110 13.49 9.95 -18.74
CA GLU A 110 13.02 9.84 -20.13
C GLU A 110 14.05 9.12 -21.02
N ARG A 111 14.72 8.11 -20.46
CA ARG A 111 15.72 7.27 -21.13
C ARG A 111 15.80 5.91 -20.47
N GLU A 112 16.36 4.95 -21.19
CA GLU A 112 16.68 3.62 -20.67
C GLU A 112 17.72 3.69 -19.54
N LEU A 113 17.57 2.80 -18.55
CA LEU A 113 18.55 2.58 -17.50
C LEU A 113 19.12 1.18 -17.58
N ILE A 114 20.38 1.01 -17.21
CA ILE A 114 21.02 -0.30 -17.06
C ILE A 114 21.27 -0.57 -15.58
N ILE A 115 20.92 -1.76 -15.11
CA ILE A 115 21.24 -2.19 -13.75
C ILE A 115 22.75 -2.46 -13.64
N LYS A 116 23.48 -1.68 -12.83
CA LYS A 116 24.90 -1.95 -12.54
C LYS A 116 25.10 -3.06 -11.55
N LYS A 117 24.26 -3.07 -10.51
CA LYS A 117 24.39 -3.93 -9.34
C LYS A 117 23.01 -4.42 -8.94
N SER A 118 22.82 -5.73 -8.96
CA SER A 118 21.57 -6.34 -8.53
C SER A 118 21.29 -6.06 -7.05
N LEU A 119 20.01 -6.10 -6.70
CA LEU A 119 19.53 -6.14 -5.32
C LEU A 119 18.67 -7.38 -5.20
N GLN A 120 19.07 -8.26 -4.28
CA GLN A 120 18.29 -9.44 -3.96
C GLN A 120 16.90 -9.04 -3.44
N ALA A 121 15.87 -9.79 -3.79
CA ALA A 121 14.57 -9.64 -3.15
C ALA A 121 14.63 -10.13 -1.70
N GLY A 122 14.01 -9.41 -0.78
CA GLY A 122 13.99 -9.79 0.63
C GLY A 122 13.88 -8.62 1.59
N VAL A 123 14.14 -8.90 2.87
CA VAL A 123 14.08 -7.94 3.97
C VAL A 123 15.42 -7.22 4.09
N TYR A 124 15.35 -5.90 4.23
CA TYR A 124 16.48 -5.01 4.39
C TYR A 124 16.30 -4.10 5.61
N ASN A 125 17.40 -3.56 6.11
CA ASN A 125 17.40 -2.30 6.85
C ASN A 125 18.30 -1.27 6.15
N PHE A 126 18.20 -0.02 6.60
CA PHE A 126 19.05 1.07 6.15
C PHE A 126 19.82 1.66 7.34
N ALA A 127 21.14 1.53 7.31
CA ALA A 127 22.02 2.04 8.37
C ALA A 127 23.34 2.49 7.77
N LYS A 128 23.95 3.55 8.34
CA LYS A 128 25.24 4.10 7.88
C LYS A 128 25.27 4.36 6.36
N ASN A 129 24.16 4.86 5.81
CA ASN A 129 23.97 5.12 4.38
C ASN A 129 24.15 3.88 3.45
N LYS A 130 23.81 2.69 3.96
CA LYS A 130 23.90 1.41 3.24
C LYS A 130 22.62 0.59 3.39
N LEU A 131 22.22 -0.06 2.30
CA LEU A 131 21.19 -1.09 2.28
C LEU A 131 21.81 -2.40 2.77
N ASN A 132 21.36 -2.93 3.90
CA ASN A 132 21.85 -4.21 4.42
C ASN A 132 20.76 -5.27 4.26
N TYR A 133 21.07 -6.31 3.49
CA TYR A 133 20.21 -7.47 3.35
C TYR A 133 20.20 -8.24 4.67
N LEU A 134 19.02 -8.61 5.15
CA LEU A 134 18.85 -9.33 6.41
C LEU A 134 18.46 -10.79 6.20
N ARG A 135 17.46 -11.04 5.33
CA ARG A 135 16.87 -12.38 5.12
C ARG A 135 15.91 -12.41 3.92
N PRO A 136 15.55 -13.61 3.42
CA PRO A 136 14.44 -13.76 2.49
C PRO A 136 13.12 -13.27 3.10
N GLY A 137 12.22 -12.76 2.27
CA GLY A 137 10.89 -12.31 2.69
C GLY A 137 10.16 -11.59 1.56
N TYR A 138 8.84 -11.64 1.59
CA TYR A 138 7.98 -11.02 0.57
C TYR A 138 6.64 -10.51 1.12
N LEU A 139 6.24 -10.94 2.33
CA LEU A 139 5.00 -10.53 2.98
C LEU A 139 5.27 -9.46 4.04
N MET A 140 4.31 -8.57 4.27
CA MET A 140 4.42 -7.57 5.35
C MET A 140 4.61 -8.20 6.75
N SER A 141 4.14 -9.43 6.95
CA SER A 141 4.36 -10.22 8.16
C SER A 141 5.83 -10.60 8.38
N ASP A 142 6.65 -10.60 7.33
CA ASP A 142 8.08 -10.87 7.42
C ASP A 142 8.85 -9.70 8.07
N LEU A 143 8.23 -8.52 8.21
CA LEU A 143 8.80 -7.34 8.86
C LEU A 143 8.64 -7.39 10.38
N LYS A 144 9.77 -7.42 11.10
CA LYS A 144 9.78 -7.48 12.57
C LYS A 144 9.52 -6.11 13.21
N ASN A 145 9.93 -5.03 12.57
CA ASN A 145 9.79 -3.67 13.10
C ASN A 145 9.84 -2.62 11.99
N LYS A 146 9.63 -1.35 12.38
CA LYS A 146 9.56 -0.19 11.47
C LYS A 146 10.88 0.18 10.79
N ASN A 147 12.02 -0.34 11.26
CA ASN A 147 13.32 -0.05 10.67
C ASN A 147 13.67 -1.04 9.54
N GLU A 148 12.83 -2.06 9.35
CA GLU A 148 12.95 -3.02 8.26
C GLU A 148 11.97 -2.65 7.13
N PHE A 149 12.36 -2.98 5.90
CA PHE A 149 11.52 -2.89 4.71
C PHE A 149 11.81 -4.06 3.78
N ILE A 150 10.88 -4.39 2.88
CA ILE A 150 11.04 -5.46 1.89
C ILE A 150 11.23 -4.83 0.54
N LEU A 151 12.18 -5.34 -0.23
CA LEU A 151 12.24 -5.12 -1.68
C LEU A 151 11.69 -6.38 -2.35
N THR A 152 10.51 -6.26 -2.97
CA THR A 152 9.93 -7.28 -3.86
C THR A 152 10.16 -6.87 -5.31
N ASP A 153 10.11 -7.84 -6.23
CA ASP A 153 10.48 -7.60 -7.63
C ASP A 153 11.87 -6.95 -7.73
N GLY A 154 12.86 -7.49 -6.99
CA GLY A 154 14.18 -6.88 -6.79
C GLY A 154 14.84 -6.42 -8.10
N LEU A 155 15.87 -5.57 -8.00
CA LEU A 155 16.62 -5.17 -9.18
C LEU A 155 17.14 -6.42 -9.88
N LEU A 156 16.69 -6.62 -11.12
CA LEU A 156 17.08 -7.71 -12.01
C LEU A 156 18.61 -7.82 -12.11
N SER A 157 19.10 -8.92 -12.66
CA SER A 157 20.54 -9.17 -12.83
C SER A 157 21.24 -7.96 -13.48
N ALA A 158 22.50 -7.73 -13.13
CA ALA A 158 23.29 -6.66 -13.74
C ALA A 158 23.29 -6.78 -15.27
N GLY A 159 23.22 -5.64 -15.96
CA GLY A 159 23.11 -5.56 -17.42
C GLY A 159 21.68 -5.53 -17.96
N VAL A 160 20.66 -5.76 -17.13
CA VAL A 160 19.26 -5.62 -17.58
C VAL A 160 18.91 -4.17 -17.84
N VAL A 161 18.25 -3.94 -18.99
CA VAL A 161 17.74 -2.64 -19.43
C VAL A 161 16.33 -2.41 -18.88
N ILE A 162 16.11 -1.24 -18.29
CA ILE A 162 14.83 -0.76 -17.79
C ILE A 162 14.41 0.43 -18.65
N LYS A 163 13.39 0.23 -19.49
CA LYS A 163 12.81 1.31 -20.32
C LYS A 163 12.20 2.42 -19.46
N GLU A 164 11.92 3.55 -20.10
CA GLU A 164 11.29 4.72 -19.50
C GLU A 164 10.00 4.32 -18.77
N TYR A 165 9.78 4.90 -17.59
CA TYR A 165 8.57 4.70 -16.79
C TYR A 165 8.28 3.26 -16.35
N ARG A 166 9.17 2.30 -16.65
CA ARG A 166 9.00 0.90 -16.24
C ARG A 166 9.36 0.72 -14.77
N LYS A 167 8.65 -0.22 -14.12
CA LYS A 167 8.90 -0.60 -12.74
C LYS A 167 10.34 -1.11 -12.56
N ILE A 168 11.03 -0.56 -11.58
CA ILE A 168 12.35 -0.96 -11.10
C ILE A 168 12.21 -2.03 -10.03
N CYS A 169 11.48 -1.71 -8.96
CA CYS A 169 11.20 -2.64 -7.85
C CYS A 169 10.01 -2.12 -7.04
N ARG A 170 9.58 -2.90 -6.06
CA ARG A 170 8.55 -2.51 -5.10
C ARG A 170 9.11 -2.57 -3.69
N LEU A 171 8.83 -1.53 -2.89
CA LEU A 171 9.19 -1.43 -1.49
C LEU A 171 7.94 -1.59 -0.62
N LEU A 172 7.99 -2.47 0.38
CA LEU A 172 6.98 -2.60 1.44
C LEU A 172 7.59 -2.20 2.79
N THR A 173 6.88 -1.43 3.59
CA THR A 173 7.38 -0.99 4.92
C THR A 173 6.26 -0.84 5.93
N LEU A 174 6.60 -0.96 7.22
CA LEU A 174 5.73 -0.58 8.34
C LEU A 174 5.89 0.89 8.75
N ALA A 175 6.92 1.57 8.23
CA ALA A 175 7.16 2.98 8.51
C ALA A 175 6.19 3.88 7.74
N LYS A 176 6.02 5.11 8.23
CA LYS A 176 5.39 6.17 7.43
C LYS A 176 6.30 6.47 6.24
N ILE A 177 5.70 6.66 5.07
CA ILE A 177 6.40 6.98 3.81
C ILE A 177 6.42 8.48 3.56
N LEU A 178 5.31 9.15 3.88
CA LEU A 178 5.15 10.59 3.72
C LEU A 178 5.66 11.35 4.94
N ASP A 179 5.92 12.65 4.76
CA ASP A 179 6.19 13.62 5.81
C ASP A 179 4.95 13.97 6.64
N SER A 180 5.07 14.93 7.58
CA SER A 180 3.97 15.37 8.44
C SER A 180 2.80 15.96 7.64
N ASP A 181 3.14 16.67 6.57
CA ASP A 181 2.19 17.43 5.76
C ASP A 181 1.54 16.54 4.67
N LYS A 182 2.04 15.30 4.52
CA LYS A 182 1.58 14.27 3.59
C LYS A 182 1.74 14.65 2.11
N ILE A 183 2.60 15.63 1.81
CA ILE A 183 2.83 16.13 0.45
C ILE A 183 4.08 15.48 -0.14
N LYS A 184 5.12 15.25 0.67
CA LYS A 184 6.40 14.73 0.21
C LYS A 184 6.74 13.42 0.89
N LEU A 185 7.67 12.69 0.29
CA LEU A 185 8.33 11.58 0.95
C LEU A 185 9.16 12.10 2.12
N ASN A 186 9.17 11.37 3.24
CA ASN A 186 10.03 11.75 4.35
C ASN A 186 11.52 11.50 4.05
N PRO A 187 12.45 12.18 4.77
CA PRO A 187 13.88 12.10 4.48
C PRO A 187 14.46 10.68 4.52
N SER A 188 14.00 9.85 5.47
CA SER A 188 14.45 8.46 5.58
C SER A 188 14.06 7.63 4.37
N THR A 189 12.85 7.86 3.83
CA THR A 189 12.37 7.18 2.63
C THR A 189 13.16 7.64 1.41
N CYS A 190 13.38 8.95 1.25
CA CYS A 190 14.22 9.49 0.17
C CYS A 190 15.62 8.86 0.16
N ALA A 191 16.29 8.81 1.32
CA ALA A 191 17.63 8.24 1.43
C ALA A 191 17.69 6.77 0.99
N ILE A 192 16.66 5.97 1.31
CA ILE A 192 16.55 4.58 0.84
C ILE A 192 16.40 4.54 -0.68
N LEU A 193 15.47 5.32 -1.24
CA LEU A 193 15.21 5.35 -2.68
C LEU A 193 16.42 5.85 -3.48
N ASP A 194 17.09 6.90 -3.03
CA ASP A 194 18.31 7.39 -3.65
C ASP A 194 19.40 6.31 -3.67
N LYS A 195 19.50 5.51 -2.60
CA LYS A 195 20.45 4.40 -2.56
C LYS A 195 20.10 3.27 -3.53
N ILE A 196 18.82 3.07 -3.83
CA ILE A 196 18.36 2.13 -4.86
C ILE A 196 18.68 2.70 -6.26
N TYR A 197 18.39 3.98 -6.53
CA TYR A 197 18.71 4.61 -7.81
C TYR A 197 20.21 4.68 -8.10
N GLN A 198 21.08 4.73 -7.09
CA GLN A 198 22.53 4.61 -7.29
C GLN A 198 22.99 3.25 -7.83
N ARG A 199 22.11 2.24 -7.91
CA ARG A 199 22.41 0.90 -8.44
C ARG A 199 22.16 0.78 -9.94
N VAL A 200 21.59 1.82 -10.57
CA VAL A 200 21.34 1.89 -12.01
C VAL A 200 22.20 3.00 -12.63
N GLU A 201 22.50 2.90 -13.92
CA GLU A 201 23.05 3.99 -14.75
C GLU A 201 22.20 4.25 -15.97
N GLU A 202 22.51 5.35 -16.64
CA GLU A 202 22.03 5.66 -17.97
C GLU A 202 22.46 4.54 -18.94
N GLY A 203 21.49 4.03 -19.70
CA GLY A 203 21.76 3.21 -20.88
C GLY A 203 22.39 4.06 -22.00
N LYS A 204 23.06 3.37 -22.92
CA LYS A 204 23.57 4.00 -24.15
C LYS A 204 22.45 4.32 -25.11
#